data_AF-A0AAT9QNY4-F1
#
_entry.id   AF-A0AAT9QNY4-F1
#
_cell.length_a   1.000
_cell.length_b   1.000
_cell.length_c   1.000
_cell.angle_alpha   90.00
_cell.angle_beta   90.00
_cell.angle_gamma   90.00
#
_symmetry.space_group_name_H-M   'P 1'
#
loop_
_entity.id
_entity.type
_entity.pdbx_description
1 polymer ?
#
loop_
_entity_poly.entity_id
_entity_poly.type
_entity_poly.pdbx_seq_one_letter_code
_entity_poly.pdbx_strand_id
1 'polypeptide(L)'
;MRWDEEPEDRGRVKFAAAADAVEGYGGRAVNGRALHPTAGYLFPDQDGEPWWVIFQPWPAPGPHPHKVPGDILACNDTYGDMVHVVVLAAGVWEDDAEAAFHANVPSSLADAARVAATVAHISRREPTAAG
;
A
#
# COMPACT_ATOMS: atom_id res chain seq x y z
N MET A 1 -14.14 -10.49 -8.72
CA MET A 1 -12.73 -10.90 -8.68
C MET A 1 -12.58 -11.95 -7.62
N ARG A 2 -12.00 -13.10 -7.96
CA ARG A 2 -11.55 -14.09 -6.98
C ARG A 2 -10.33 -13.49 -6.30
N TRP A 3 -10.27 -13.56 -4.98
CA TRP A 3 -9.09 -13.13 -4.19
C TRP A 3 -7.84 -13.98 -4.50
N ASP A 4 -8.00 -15.03 -5.30
CA ASP A 4 -6.99 -16.04 -5.66
C ASP A 4 -6.18 -15.72 -6.93
N GLU A 5 -6.48 -14.66 -7.68
CA GLU A 5 -5.78 -14.37 -8.93
C GLU A 5 -4.60 -13.41 -8.68
N GLU A 6 -3.43 -13.99 -8.48
CA GLU A 6 -2.17 -13.29 -8.24
C GLU A 6 -1.74 -12.49 -9.48
N PRO A 7 -1.65 -11.14 -9.43
CA PRO A 7 -1.02 -10.39 -10.51
C PRO A 7 0.45 -10.82 -10.62
N GLU A 8 0.98 -10.95 -11.85
CA GLU A 8 2.34 -11.40 -12.16
C GLU A 8 3.36 -10.88 -11.14
N ASP A 9 3.81 -11.80 -10.29
CA ASP A 9 4.61 -11.47 -9.13
C ASP A 9 6.03 -11.17 -9.58
N ARG A 10 6.38 -9.88 -9.66
CA ARG A 10 7.72 -9.38 -10.01
C ARG A 10 8.78 -9.69 -8.94
N GLY A 11 8.60 -10.76 -8.16
CA GLY A 11 9.48 -11.18 -7.06
C GLY A 11 9.32 -10.35 -5.79
N ARG A 12 8.12 -9.79 -5.53
CA ARG A 12 7.91 -8.88 -4.40
C ARG A 12 7.27 -9.61 -3.23
N VAL A 13 7.59 -9.18 -2.01
CA VAL A 13 6.95 -9.73 -0.80
C VAL A 13 5.46 -9.38 -0.83
N LYS A 14 4.61 -10.43 -0.77
CA LYS A 14 3.16 -10.32 -0.65
C LYS A 14 2.76 -10.19 0.81
N PHE A 15 1.86 -9.25 1.08
CA PHE A 15 1.29 -9.03 2.39
C PHE A 15 -0.22 -9.25 2.31
N ALA A 16 -0.71 -10.29 2.97
CA ALA A 16 -2.11 -10.65 2.98
C ALA A 16 -2.60 -10.88 4.42
N ALA A 17 -3.67 -10.18 4.81
CA ALA A 17 -4.31 -10.34 6.10
C ALA A 17 -5.83 -10.20 5.95
N ALA A 18 -6.56 -11.11 6.59
CA ALA A 18 -8.02 -11.09 6.60
C ALA A 18 -8.56 -9.88 7.37
N ALA A 19 -9.79 -9.46 7.07
CA ALA A 19 -10.38 -8.25 7.65
C ALA A 19 -10.48 -8.28 9.19
N ASP A 20 -10.66 -9.47 9.76
CA ASP A 20 -10.72 -9.75 11.20
C ASP A 20 -9.34 -9.79 11.87
N ALA A 21 -8.27 -9.91 11.08
CA ALA A 21 -6.88 -9.88 11.54
C ALA A 21 -6.19 -8.53 11.23
N VAL A 22 -6.95 -7.49 10.86
CA VAL A 22 -6.44 -6.17 10.49
C VAL A 22 -7.02 -5.10 11.42
N GLU A 23 -6.14 -4.37 12.09
CA GLU A 23 -6.49 -3.18 12.84
C GLU A 23 -6.03 -1.91 12.11
N GLY A 24 -6.79 -0.81 12.21
CA GLY A 24 -6.38 0.50 11.65
C GLY A 24 -6.72 0.73 10.18
N TYR A 25 -7.24 -0.28 9.46
CA TYR A 25 -7.70 -0.15 8.07
C TYR A 25 -9.23 -0.22 7.87
N GLY A 26 -9.99 0.20 8.87
CA GLY A 26 -11.45 0.30 8.77
C GLY A 26 -12.16 -1.04 8.53
N GLY A 27 -11.62 -2.14 9.07
CA GLY A 27 -12.16 -3.49 8.89
C GLY A 27 -12.03 -4.05 7.48
N ARG A 28 -11.13 -3.49 6.66
CA ARG A 28 -10.82 -4.01 5.32
C ARG A 28 -9.67 -5.00 5.41
N ALA A 29 -9.78 -6.09 4.66
CA ALA A 29 -8.66 -7.00 4.43
C ALA A 29 -7.53 -6.29 3.67
N VAL A 30 -6.32 -6.79 3.86
CA VAL A 30 -5.11 -6.35 3.15
C VAL A 30 -4.70 -7.44 2.17
N ASN A 31 -4.37 -7.05 0.93
CA ASN A 31 -3.78 -7.92 -0.09
C ASN A 31 -2.86 -7.08 -0.97
N GLY A 32 -1.80 -6.58 -0.35
CA GLY A 32 -0.86 -5.65 -0.97
C GLY A 32 0.48 -6.29 -1.30
N ARG A 33 1.28 -5.53 -2.01
CA ARG A 33 2.66 -5.88 -2.36
C ARG A 33 3.63 -4.85 -1.81
N ALA A 34 4.81 -5.27 -1.38
CA ALA A 34 5.85 -4.35 -0.97
C ALA A 34 6.22 -3.38 -2.10
N LEU A 35 6.41 -2.10 -1.78
CA LEU A 35 6.85 -1.09 -2.76
C LEU A 35 8.36 -1.18 -3.08
N HIS A 36 9.14 -2.02 -2.37
CA HIS A 36 10.57 -2.20 -2.60
C HIS A 36 10.94 -3.69 -2.84
N PRO A 37 11.67 -4.03 -3.93
CA PRO A 37 11.65 -5.38 -4.50
C PRO A 37 12.62 -6.42 -3.92
N THR A 38 13.71 -6.06 -3.25
CA THR A 38 14.83 -7.04 -3.07
C THR A 38 15.09 -7.52 -1.65
N ALA A 39 14.66 -6.75 -0.66
CA ALA A 39 14.88 -7.12 0.74
C ALA A 39 13.58 -7.16 1.52
N GLY A 40 12.53 -6.49 1.04
CA GLY A 40 11.29 -6.28 1.79
C GLY A 40 11.61 -6.02 3.25
N TYR A 41 12.14 -4.86 3.60
CA TYR A 41 12.25 -4.49 5.01
C TYR A 41 12.30 -2.99 5.14
N LEU A 42 12.00 -2.61 6.35
CA LEU A 42 11.35 -1.38 6.72
C LEU A 42 11.94 -0.89 8.00
N PHE A 43 11.66 0.37 8.23
CA PHE A 43 12.08 1.01 9.43
C PHE A 43 11.54 0.24 10.65
N PRO A 44 12.39 0.05 11.68
CA PRO A 44 11.90 -0.33 12.98
C PRO A 44 11.05 0.81 13.53
N ASP A 45 10.01 0.48 14.28
CA ASP A 45 9.41 1.46 15.17
C ASP A 45 10.27 1.71 16.42
N GLN A 46 9.70 2.42 17.39
CA GLN A 46 10.38 2.76 18.64
C GLN A 46 10.71 1.50 19.48
N ASP A 47 9.98 0.40 19.26
CA ASP A 47 10.13 -0.86 19.98
C ASP A 47 11.02 -1.86 19.22
N GLY A 48 11.48 -1.49 18.01
CA GLY A 48 12.34 -2.33 17.16
C GLY A 48 11.56 -3.25 16.22
N GLU A 49 10.24 -3.16 16.21
CA GLU A 49 9.38 -4.02 15.40
C GLU A 49 9.36 -3.54 13.93
N PRO A 50 9.46 -4.48 12.96
CA PRO A 50 9.50 -4.13 11.56
C PRO A 50 8.11 -3.72 11.04
N TRP A 51 8.01 -2.54 10.45
CA TRP A 51 6.80 -2.12 9.74
C TRP A 51 6.81 -2.61 8.30
N TRP A 52 5.74 -2.48 7.50
CA TRP A 52 5.73 -2.84 6.07
C TRP A 52 5.07 -1.82 5.17
N VAL A 53 5.82 -1.17 4.28
CA VAL A 53 5.25 -0.23 3.31
C VAL A 53 4.84 -1.01 2.07
N ILE A 54 3.53 -1.13 1.91
CA ILE A 54 2.90 -1.89 0.85
C ILE A 54 1.98 -0.99 0.03
N PHE A 55 1.73 -1.42 -1.20
CA PHE A 55 0.68 -0.88 -2.04
C PHE A 55 -0.49 -1.86 -2.08
N GLN A 56 -1.66 -1.40 -1.62
CA GLN A 56 -2.92 -2.12 -1.65
C GLN A 56 -3.73 -1.65 -2.86
N PRO A 57 -3.81 -2.44 -3.95
CA PRO A 57 -4.60 -2.05 -5.12
C PRO A 57 -6.09 -1.95 -4.77
N TRP A 58 -6.79 -1.00 -5.38
CA TRP A 58 -8.25 -0.96 -5.31
C TRP A 58 -8.87 -2.09 -6.14
N PRO A 59 -10.05 -2.60 -5.76
CA PRO A 59 -10.78 -3.54 -6.59
C PRO A 59 -11.16 -2.88 -7.92
N ALA A 60 -10.43 -3.21 -8.99
CA ALA A 60 -10.68 -2.64 -10.31
C ALA A 60 -11.90 -3.33 -10.97
N PRO A 61 -12.76 -2.61 -11.71
CA PRO A 61 -13.90 -3.22 -12.41
C PRO A 61 -13.58 -3.69 -13.84
N GLY A 62 -12.36 -4.14 -14.15
CA GLY A 62 -12.07 -4.64 -15.50
C GLY A 62 -10.61 -5.00 -15.79
N PRO A 63 -10.35 -5.65 -16.95
CA PRO A 63 -9.02 -6.07 -17.35
C PRO A 63 -8.20 -4.84 -17.77
N HIS A 64 -7.32 -4.44 -16.85
CA HIS A 64 -6.16 -3.56 -17.07
C HIS A 64 -6.43 -2.14 -17.63
N PRO A 65 -6.64 -1.15 -16.76
CA PRO A 65 -6.04 0.15 -17.02
C PRO A 65 -4.52 0.05 -16.82
N HIS A 66 -3.74 0.67 -17.72
CA HIS A 66 -2.27 0.77 -17.66
C HIS A 66 -1.71 1.39 -16.36
N LYS A 67 -2.57 1.82 -15.43
CA LYS A 67 -2.22 2.33 -14.12
C LYS A 67 -3.17 1.73 -13.09
N VAL A 68 -2.63 1.13 -12.04
CA VAL A 68 -3.41 0.53 -10.95
C VAL A 68 -3.61 1.59 -9.86
N PRO A 69 -4.85 1.97 -9.55
CA PRO A 69 -5.12 2.83 -8.41
C PRO A 69 -5.07 2.02 -7.11
N GLY A 70 -4.65 2.63 -6.01
CA GLY A 70 -4.55 1.95 -4.74
C GLY A 70 -4.22 2.87 -3.58
N ASP A 71 -3.94 2.26 -2.44
CA ASP A 71 -3.58 2.91 -1.19
C ASP A 71 -2.15 2.51 -0.79
N ILE A 72 -1.40 3.44 -0.23
CA ILE A 72 -0.10 3.18 0.40
C ILE A 72 -0.34 2.93 1.88
N LEU A 73 0.06 1.76 2.36
CA LEU A 73 -0.14 1.33 3.74
C LEU A 73 1.20 1.06 4.40
N ALA A 74 1.30 1.33 5.70
CA ALA A 74 2.35 0.81 6.56
C ALA A 74 1.74 -0.27 7.48
N CYS A 75 2.29 -1.48 7.48
CA CYS A 75 1.72 -2.64 8.15
C CYS A 75 2.75 -3.25 9.12
N ASN A 76 2.53 -3.24 10.42
CA ASN A 76 3.38 -4.00 11.32
C ASN A 76 2.96 -5.49 11.30
N ASP A 77 3.94 -6.37 11.06
CA ASP A 77 3.71 -7.81 11.14
C ASP A 77 3.93 -8.28 12.59
N THR A 78 2.87 -8.20 13.40
CA THR A 78 2.89 -8.85 14.71
C THR A 78 2.65 -10.34 14.49
N TYR A 79 3.71 -11.13 14.60
CA TYR A 79 3.69 -12.58 14.39
C TYR A 79 2.59 -13.26 15.24
N GLY A 80 1.42 -13.51 14.64
CA GLY A 80 0.41 -14.43 15.17
C GLY A 80 -0.90 -13.85 15.72
N ASP A 81 -1.08 -12.52 15.83
CA ASP A 81 -2.32 -11.97 16.44
C ASP A 81 -3.07 -10.98 15.53
N MET A 82 -2.52 -9.79 15.28
CA MET A 82 -3.16 -8.75 14.48
C MET A 82 -2.12 -7.95 13.70
N VAL A 83 -2.44 -7.64 12.45
CA VAL A 83 -1.67 -6.70 11.64
C VAL A 83 -2.18 -5.29 11.93
N HIS A 84 -1.30 -4.45 12.47
CA HIS A 84 -1.59 -3.03 12.59
C HIS A 84 -1.30 -2.33 11.27
N VAL A 85 -2.30 -1.64 10.74
CA VAL A 85 -2.22 -0.93 9.46
C VAL A 85 -2.42 0.56 9.67
N VAL A 86 -1.49 1.34 9.11
CA VAL A 86 -1.59 2.80 9.01
C VAL A 86 -1.71 3.17 7.54
N VAL A 87 -2.77 3.88 7.18
CA VAL A 87 -2.93 4.43 5.83
C VAL A 87 -2.03 5.65 5.69
N LEU A 88 -1.00 5.56 4.84
CA LEU A 88 -0.08 6.67 4.59
C LEU A 88 -0.62 7.62 3.52
N ALA A 89 -1.20 7.07 2.46
CA ALA A 89 -1.89 7.81 1.43
C ALA A 89 -2.97 6.92 0.79
N ALA A 90 -4.09 7.52 0.44
CA ALA A 90 -5.18 6.83 -0.23
C ALA A 90 -5.40 7.38 -1.64
N GLY A 91 -5.78 6.51 -2.57
CA GLY A 91 -6.09 6.87 -3.94
C GLY A 91 -4.90 7.49 -4.67
N VAL A 92 -3.84 6.73 -4.84
CA VAL A 92 -2.65 7.08 -5.62
C VAL A 92 -2.43 6.05 -6.74
N TRP A 93 -1.62 6.39 -7.73
CA TRP A 93 -1.20 5.44 -8.76
C TRP A 93 -0.03 4.58 -8.27
N GLU A 94 -0.05 3.29 -8.63
CA GLU A 94 1.04 2.35 -8.33
C GLU A 94 2.40 2.89 -8.80
N ASP A 95 2.54 3.29 -10.06
CA ASP A 95 3.83 3.74 -10.61
C ASP A 95 4.40 4.95 -9.85
N ASP A 96 3.54 5.88 -9.44
CA ASP A 96 3.95 7.08 -8.71
C ASP A 96 4.37 6.73 -7.27
N ALA A 97 3.65 5.79 -6.63
CA ALA A 97 4.03 5.26 -5.34
C ALA A 97 5.37 4.51 -5.41
N GLU A 98 5.56 3.65 -6.41
CA GLU A 98 6.82 2.94 -6.64
C GLU A 98 7.98 3.90 -6.86
N ALA A 99 7.81 4.90 -7.72
CA ALA A 99 8.84 5.88 -8.00
C ALA A 99 9.23 6.67 -6.74
N ALA A 100 8.26 7.08 -5.93
CA ALA A 100 8.51 7.85 -4.70
C ALA A 100 9.30 7.06 -3.66
N PHE A 101 8.90 5.81 -3.39
CA PHE A 101 9.55 4.94 -2.40
C PHE A 101 10.86 4.31 -2.90
N HIS A 102 11.05 4.23 -4.22
CA HIS A 102 12.34 3.88 -4.81
C HIS A 102 13.33 5.05 -4.72
N ALA A 103 12.86 6.30 -4.89
CA ALA A 103 13.71 7.49 -4.78
C ALA A 103 14.04 7.85 -3.33
N ASN A 104 13.13 7.57 -2.39
CA ASN A 104 13.27 7.93 -0.97
C ASN A 104 12.95 6.73 -0.09
N VAL A 105 14.00 6.09 0.45
CA VAL A 105 13.86 4.96 1.37
C VAL A 105 13.54 5.50 2.76
N PRO A 106 12.34 5.24 3.33
CA PRO A 106 11.97 5.77 4.64
C PRO A 106 12.68 5.03 5.78
N SER A 107 13.13 5.78 6.78
CA SER A 107 13.77 5.27 8.00
C SER A 107 12.89 5.31 9.25
N SER A 108 11.64 5.77 9.13
CA SER A 108 10.65 5.81 10.21
C SER A 108 9.23 5.92 9.64
N LEU A 109 8.20 5.73 10.47
CA LEU A 109 6.80 5.93 10.07
C LEU A 109 6.56 7.38 9.65
N ALA A 110 7.18 8.33 10.35
CA ALA A 110 7.11 9.75 10.01
C ALA A 110 7.79 10.07 8.67
N ASP A 111 8.86 9.35 8.31
CA ASP A 111 9.49 9.50 7.00
C ASP A 111 8.63 8.86 5.90
N ALA A 112 8.07 7.67 6.14
CA ALA A 112 7.18 7.00 5.20
C ALA A 112 5.93 7.84 4.90
N ALA A 113 5.34 8.45 5.93
CA ALA A 113 4.24 9.40 5.76
C ALA A 113 4.67 10.64 4.94
N ARG A 114 5.88 11.17 5.17
CA ARG A 114 6.44 12.27 4.38
C ARG A 114 6.66 11.90 2.92
N VAL A 115 7.19 10.72 2.63
CA VAL A 115 7.36 10.23 1.25
C VAL A 115 6.00 10.03 0.59
N ALA A 116 5.06 9.37 1.27
CA ALA A 116 3.70 9.16 0.75
C ALA A 116 2.99 10.48 0.43
N ALA A 117 3.18 11.53 1.23
CA ALA A 117 2.61 12.86 0.99
C ALA A 117 3.15 13.56 -0.27
N THR A 118 4.28 13.08 -0.84
CA THR A 118 4.79 13.60 -2.13
C THR A 118 4.12 12.95 -3.34
N VAL A 119 3.40 11.85 -3.14
CA VAL A 119 2.72 11.11 -4.21
C VAL A 119 1.44 11.84 -4.59
N ALA A 120 1.26 12.10 -5.88
CA ALA A 120 0.07 12.77 -6.37
C ALA A 120 -1.17 11.89 -6.15
N HIS A 121 -2.15 12.42 -5.42
CA HIS A 121 -3.45 11.78 -5.31
C HIS A 121 -4.16 11.78 -6.66
N ILE A 122 -4.84 10.68 -6.96
CA ILE A 122 -5.76 10.56 -8.07
C ILE A 122 -6.86 11.59 -7.85
N SER A 123 -6.77 12.71 -8.57
CA SER A 123 -7.83 13.69 -8.59
C SER A 123 -9.10 12.99 -9.05
N ARG A 124 -10.12 12.93 -8.18
CA ARG A 124 -11.47 12.59 -8.59
C ARG A 124 -11.82 13.64 -9.64
N ARG A 125 -11.80 13.27 -10.94
CA ARG A 125 -12.31 14.17 -11.99
C ARG A 125 -13.72 14.55 -11.56
N GLU A 126 -13.91 15.80 -11.17
CA GLU A 126 -15.25 16.35 -11.05
C GLU A 126 -15.94 16.16 -12.41
N PRO A 127 -17.20 15.70 -12.44
CA PRO A 127 -17.94 15.70 -13.69
C PRO A 127 -18.05 17.15 -14.14
N THR A 128 -17.36 17.50 -15.22
CA THR A 128 -17.57 18.76 -15.91
C THR A 128 -19.04 18.81 -16.29
N ALA A 129 -19.81 19.64 -15.57
CA ALA A 129 -21.19 19.93 -15.91
C ALA A 129 -21.19 20.49 -17.33
N ALA A 130 -21.76 19.73 -18.27
CA ALA A 130 -22.10 20.23 -19.58
C ALA A 130 -23.24 21.25 -19.39
N GLY A 131 -22.98 22.49 -19.78
CA GLY A 131 -23.99 23.55 -19.90
C GLY A 131 -24.87 23.40 -21.13
#